data_AF-A0A2W1ALX7-F1
#
_entry.id   AF-A0A2W1ALX7-F1
#
_cell.length_a   1.000
_cell.length_b   1.000
_cell.length_c   1.000
_cell.angle_alpha   90.00
_cell.angle_beta   90.00
_cell.angle_gamma   90.00
#
_symmetry.space_group_name_H-M   'P 1'
#
loop_
_entity.id
_entity.type
_entity.pdbx_description
1 polymer ?
#
loop_
_entity_poly.entity_id
_entity_poly.type
_entity_poly.pdbx_seq_one_letter_code
_entity_poly.pdbx_strand_id
1 'polypeptide(L)'
;MRFFSSKETSDDDHWFEAVIPLFVVLRPYTKRLWDAVESGTPDEQVKTIREVIPEMVPVVLDFRSIPRPKSKRARKAWGKLDAACQDAIEGSRRAMQLYHELGADLGEGVGIGSKRAMTDLAYQKYMFENLLKAAEKGMQQAAAYFEVS
;
A
#
# COMPACT_ATOMS: atom_id res chain seq x y z
N MET A 1 30.94 -14.34 14.63
CA MET A 1 30.50 -14.41 13.21
C MET A 1 29.08 -14.94 13.17
N ARG A 2 28.10 -14.14 12.73
CA ARG A 2 26.77 -14.65 12.37
C ARG A 2 26.67 -14.58 10.85
N PHE A 3 26.50 -15.73 10.22
CA PHE A 3 26.38 -15.89 8.78
C PHE A 3 25.10 -15.21 8.31
N PHE A 4 25.21 -14.14 7.53
CA PHE A 4 24.07 -13.64 6.77
C PHE A 4 23.81 -14.64 5.65
N SER A 5 22.69 -15.35 5.80
CA SER A 5 22.08 -16.22 4.79
C SER A 5 22.27 -15.62 3.39
N SER A 6 22.83 -16.43 2.48
CA SER A 6 22.72 -16.15 1.05
C SER A 6 21.25 -15.95 0.76
N LYS A 7 20.85 -14.74 0.37
CA LYS A 7 19.48 -14.45 -0.07
C LYS A 7 19.12 -15.47 -1.14
N GLU A 8 18.39 -16.51 -0.76
CA GLU A 8 17.96 -17.53 -1.69
C GLU A 8 17.20 -16.81 -2.80
N THR A 9 17.63 -17.06 -4.03
CA THR A 9 16.97 -16.53 -5.21
C THR A 9 16.29 -17.70 -5.86
N SER A 10 14.97 -17.62 -6.03
CA SER A 10 14.24 -18.65 -6.75
C SER A 10 14.47 -18.48 -8.24
N ASP A 11 14.34 -19.58 -8.96
CA ASP A 11 14.18 -19.50 -10.40
C ASP A 11 12.97 -18.63 -10.78
N ASP A 12 13.04 -17.96 -11.92
CA ASP A 12 12.04 -16.95 -12.29
C ASP A 12 10.66 -17.58 -12.56
N ASP A 13 10.60 -18.79 -13.11
CA ASP A 13 9.33 -19.47 -13.40
C ASP A 13 8.63 -19.87 -12.10
N HIS A 14 9.38 -20.48 -11.17
CA HIS A 14 8.88 -20.85 -9.85
C HIS A 14 8.48 -19.62 -9.01
N TRP A 15 9.24 -18.52 -9.15
CA TRP A 15 8.88 -17.25 -8.53
C TRP A 15 7.56 -16.72 -9.08
N PHE A 16 7.40 -16.76 -10.40
CA PHE A 16 6.24 -16.24 -11.11
C PHE A 16 4.97 -17.01 -10.71
N GLU A 17 5.03 -18.34 -10.70
CA GLU A 17 3.95 -19.22 -10.24
C GLU A 17 3.53 -18.93 -8.80
N ALA A 18 4.48 -18.64 -7.91
CA ALA A 18 4.19 -18.32 -6.51
C ALA A 18 3.60 -16.90 -6.33
N VAL A 19 4.03 -15.92 -7.14
CA VAL A 19 3.63 -14.52 -6.99
C VAL A 19 2.32 -14.19 -7.69
N ILE A 20 2.00 -14.79 -8.85
CA ILE A 20 0.77 -14.48 -9.61
C ILE A 20 -0.49 -14.57 -8.74
N PRO A 21 -0.75 -15.66 -7.98
CA PRO A 21 -1.97 -15.76 -7.19
C PRO A 21 -2.11 -14.62 -6.19
N LEU A 22 -1.00 -14.21 -5.57
CA LEU A 22 -0.97 -13.09 -4.63
C LEU A 22 -1.18 -11.75 -5.35
N PHE A 23 -0.57 -11.55 -6.52
CA PHE A 23 -0.76 -10.35 -7.33
C PHE A 23 -2.23 -10.16 -7.74
N VAL A 24 -2.91 -11.23 -8.16
CA VAL A 24 -4.33 -11.21 -8.54
C VAL A 24 -5.21 -10.76 -7.37
N VAL A 25 -4.82 -11.08 -6.14
CA VAL A 25 -5.53 -10.67 -4.92
C VAL A 25 -5.16 -9.23 -4.50
N LEU A 26 -3.88 -8.84 -4.58
CA LEU A 26 -3.39 -7.53 -4.13
C LEU A 26 -3.83 -6.37 -5.04
N ARG A 27 -3.98 -6.62 -6.35
CA ARG A 27 -4.34 -5.58 -7.32
C ARG A 27 -5.73 -4.98 -7.06
N PRO A 28 -6.80 -5.78 -6.85
CA PRO A 28 -8.11 -5.23 -6.47
C PRO A 28 -8.07 -4.41 -5.18
N TYR A 29 -7.28 -4.80 -4.17
CA TYR A 29 -7.18 -4.05 -2.91
C TYR A 29 -6.58 -2.67 -3.10
N THR A 30 -5.45 -2.58 -3.81
CA THR A 30 -4.82 -1.28 -4.12
C THR A 30 -5.75 -0.39 -4.94
N LYS A 31 -6.47 -0.95 -5.91
CA LYS A 31 -7.46 -0.20 -6.70
C LYS A 31 -8.62 0.31 -5.85
N ARG A 32 -9.19 -0.53 -4.98
CA ARG A 32 -10.29 -0.14 -4.07
C ARG A 32 -9.87 1.00 -3.13
N LEU A 33 -8.66 0.94 -2.59
CA LEU A 33 -8.13 2.01 -1.73
C LEU A 33 -7.97 3.32 -2.52
N TRP A 34 -7.46 3.25 -3.74
CA TRP A 34 -7.35 4.43 -4.61
C TRP A 34 -8.72 5.01 -4.97
N ASP A 35 -9.69 4.18 -5.34
CA ASP A 35 -11.04 4.62 -5.73
C ASP A 35 -11.78 5.33 -4.61
N ALA A 36 -11.60 4.85 -3.38
CA ALA A 36 -12.15 5.50 -2.20
C ALA A 36 -11.53 6.90 -2.00
N VAL A 37 -10.25 7.09 -2.30
CA VAL A 37 -9.58 8.40 -2.22
C VAL A 37 -10.03 9.34 -3.33
N GLU A 38 -10.11 8.84 -4.56
CA GLU A 38 -10.40 9.64 -5.75
C GLU A 38 -11.85 10.14 -5.78
N SER A 39 -12.80 9.35 -5.25
CA SER A 39 -14.23 9.61 -5.40
C SER A 39 -15.06 9.48 -4.13
N GLY A 40 -14.52 8.89 -3.07
CA GLY A 40 -15.24 8.62 -1.83
C GLY A 40 -15.20 9.77 -0.82
N THR A 41 -16.24 9.84 -0.01
CA THR A 41 -16.30 10.69 1.19
C THR A 41 -15.31 10.20 2.25
N PRO A 42 -14.95 11.06 3.24
CA PRO A 42 -14.11 10.64 4.37
C PRO A 42 -14.56 9.35 5.06
N ASP A 43 -15.87 9.20 5.28
CA ASP A 43 -16.44 8.00 5.92
C ASP A 43 -16.29 6.75 5.04
N GLU A 44 -16.49 6.88 3.73
CA GLU A 44 -16.26 5.79 2.76
C GLU A 44 -14.78 5.41 2.68
N GLN A 45 -13.88 6.38 2.78
CA GLN A 45 -12.43 6.13 2.84
C GLN A 45 -12.06 5.35 4.10
N VAL A 46 -12.51 5.77 5.27
CA VAL A 46 -12.27 5.07 6.54
C VAL A 46 -12.84 3.66 6.50
N LYS A 47 -14.08 3.50 6.02
CA LYS A 47 -14.73 2.20 5.88
C LYS A 47 -13.91 1.29 4.97
N THR A 48 -13.52 1.78 3.79
CA THR A 48 -12.73 1.01 2.82
C THR A 48 -11.38 0.61 3.40
N ILE A 49 -10.68 1.51 4.10
CA ILE A 49 -9.40 1.20 4.75
C ILE A 49 -9.55 0.10 5.80
N ARG A 50 -10.59 0.18 6.64
CA ARG A 50 -10.88 -0.80 7.70
C ARG A 50 -11.24 -2.18 7.15
N GLU A 51 -11.86 -2.25 5.98
CA GLU A 51 -12.16 -3.51 5.31
C GLU A 51 -10.93 -4.08 4.60
N VAL A 52 -10.23 -3.26 3.81
CA VAL A 52 -9.20 -3.73 2.89
C VAL A 52 -7.86 -4.03 3.58
N ILE A 53 -7.42 -3.20 4.52
CA ILE A 53 -6.08 -3.37 5.12
C ILE A 53 -5.92 -4.69 5.89
N PRO A 54 -6.88 -5.12 6.73
CA PRO A 54 -6.79 -6.42 7.40
C PRO A 54 -6.71 -7.61 6.44
N GLU A 55 -7.36 -7.53 5.27
CA GLU A 55 -7.32 -8.57 4.23
C GLU A 55 -6.03 -8.51 3.40
N MET A 56 -5.52 -7.32 3.14
CA MET A 56 -4.33 -7.09 2.32
C MET A 56 -3.03 -7.46 3.06
N VAL A 57 -2.92 -7.14 4.34
CA VAL A 57 -1.67 -7.32 5.12
C VAL A 57 -1.16 -8.77 5.11
N PRO A 58 -1.98 -9.80 5.38
CA PRO A 58 -1.52 -11.19 5.32
C PRO A 58 -0.96 -11.56 3.94
N VAL A 59 -1.63 -11.15 2.87
CA VAL A 59 -1.20 -11.44 1.48
C VAL A 59 0.14 -10.77 1.15
N VAL A 60 0.38 -9.56 1.67
CA VAL A 60 1.67 -8.86 1.53
C VAL A 60 2.78 -9.58 2.31
N LEU A 61 2.47 -10.13 3.49
CA LEU A 61 3.43 -10.91 4.27
C LEU A 61 3.79 -12.21 3.55
N ASP A 62 2.80 -12.90 3.00
CA ASP A 62 3.02 -14.11 2.19
C ASP A 62 3.89 -13.79 0.97
N PHE A 63 3.58 -12.70 0.25
CA PHE A 63 4.40 -12.24 -0.88
C PHE A 63 5.85 -11.95 -0.49
N ARG A 64 6.08 -11.30 0.66
CA ARG A 64 7.43 -10.98 1.16
C ARG A 64 8.20 -12.20 1.65
N SER A 65 7.50 -13.30 1.94
CA SER A 65 8.12 -14.57 2.30
C SER A 65 8.69 -15.31 1.08
N ILE A 66 8.18 -15.01 -0.13
CA ILE A 66 8.67 -15.59 -1.37
C ILE A 66 10.11 -15.10 -1.65
N PRO A 67 11.06 -16.00 -1.93
CA PRO A 67 12.41 -15.63 -2.33
C PRO A 67 12.43 -14.66 -3.51
N ARG A 68 13.44 -13.77 -3.56
CA ARG A 68 13.52 -12.81 -4.66
C ARG A 68 13.86 -13.52 -5.97
N PRO A 69 13.33 -13.07 -7.12
CA PRO A 69 13.66 -13.69 -8.40
C PRO A 69 15.10 -13.41 -8.82
N LYS A 70 15.62 -14.20 -9.75
CA LYS A 70 17.01 -14.08 -10.24
C LYS A 70 17.14 -12.94 -11.25
N SER A 71 16.25 -12.88 -12.25
CA SER A 71 16.44 -11.89 -13.32
C SER A 71 16.24 -10.47 -12.84
N LYS A 72 16.92 -9.54 -13.51
CA LYS A 72 16.79 -8.11 -13.25
C LYS A 72 15.36 -7.61 -13.54
N ARG A 73 14.70 -8.18 -14.55
CA ARG A 73 13.34 -7.81 -14.96
C ARG A 73 12.32 -8.23 -13.91
N ALA A 74 12.36 -9.49 -13.48
CA ALA A 74 11.52 -10.00 -12.41
C ALA A 74 11.77 -9.27 -11.07
N ARG A 75 13.04 -8.99 -10.72
CA ARG A 75 13.36 -8.20 -9.51
C ARG A 75 12.81 -6.79 -9.55
N LYS A 76 12.78 -6.17 -10.74
CA LYS A 76 12.15 -4.85 -10.92
C LYS A 76 10.65 -4.94 -10.67
N ALA A 77 9.96 -5.95 -11.22
CA ALA A 77 8.54 -6.17 -10.99
C ALA A 77 8.23 -6.44 -9.51
N TRP A 78 9.00 -7.34 -8.87
CA TRP A 78 8.95 -7.60 -7.43
C TRP A 78 9.06 -6.31 -6.62
N GLY A 79 10.07 -5.48 -6.91
CA GLY A 79 10.27 -4.21 -6.19
C GLY A 79 9.15 -3.20 -6.41
N LYS A 80 8.49 -3.21 -7.57
CA LYS A 80 7.32 -2.36 -7.85
C LYS A 80 6.09 -2.82 -7.09
N LEU A 81 5.85 -4.13 -7.04
CA LEU A 81 4.77 -4.71 -6.26
C LEU A 81 4.97 -4.47 -4.75
N ASP A 82 6.18 -4.70 -4.24
CA ASP A 82 6.53 -4.47 -2.84
C ASP A 82 6.34 -3.01 -2.43
N ALA A 83 6.87 -2.08 -3.23
CA ALA A 83 6.70 -0.65 -3.00
C ALA A 83 5.22 -0.24 -3.04
N ALA A 84 4.46 -0.75 -4.01
CA ALA A 84 3.03 -0.45 -4.10
C ALA A 84 2.26 -0.90 -2.86
N CYS A 85 2.54 -2.11 -2.35
CA CYS A 85 1.91 -2.62 -1.15
C CYS A 85 2.30 -1.80 0.09
N GLN A 86 3.57 -1.43 0.21
CA GLN A 86 4.06 -0.61 1.31
C GLN A 86 3.42 0.78 1.30
N ASP A 87 3.39 1.44 0.14
CA ASP A 87 2.79 2.76 -0.01
C ASP A 87 1.30 2.73 0.30
N ALA A 88 0.59 1.66 -0.10
CA ALA A 88 -0.83 1.50 0.22
C ALA A 88 -1.10 1.34 1.71
N ILE A 89 -0.32 0.51 2.40
CA ILE A 89 -0.44 0.29 3.84
C ILE A 89 -0.08 1.57 4.61
N GLU A 90 1.02 2.24 4.24
CA GLU A 90 1.47 3.46 4.90
C GLU A 90 0.50 4.63 4.67
N GLY A 91 0.00 4.79 3.44
CA GLY A 91 -1.00 5.79 3.11
C GLY A 91 -2.28 5.57 3.92
N SER A 92 -2.76 4.34 3.98
CA SER A 92 -3.95 3.98 4.76
C SER A 92 -3.77 4.20 6.27
N ARG A 93 -2.59 3.90 6.81
CA ARG A 93 -2.25 4.19 8.22
C ARG A 93 -2.32 5.69 8.52
N ARG A 94 -1.75 6.51 7.64
CA ARG A 94 -1.78 7.98 7.78
C ARG A 94 -3.19 8.54 7.66
N ALA A 95 -4.00 8.01 6.76
CA ALA A 95 -5.41 8.38 6.64
C ALA A 95 -6.18 8.07 7.93
N MET A 96 -6.00 6.88 8.53
CA MET A 96 -6.63 6.54 9.81
C MET A 96 -6.23 7.47 10.95
N GLN A 97 -4.95 7.85 11.01
CA GLN A 97 -4.48 8.83 11.99
C GLN A 97 -5.11 10.21 11.76
N LEU A 98 -5.12 10.69 10.52
CA LEU A 98 -5.73 11.96 10.14
C LEU A 98 -7.22 12.01 10.54
N TYR A 99 -7.98 10.98 10.22
CA TYR A 99 -9.41 10.94 10.53
C TYR A 99 -9.69 10.80 12.03
N HIS A 100 -8.82 10.13 12.78
CA HIS A 100 -8.91 10.09 14.24
C HIS A 100 -8.67 11.49 14.85
N GLU A 101 -7.63 12.20 14.41
CA GLU A 101 -7.30 13.55 14.88
C GLU A 101 -8.45 14.53 14.57
N LEU A 102 -8.99 14.49 13.35
CA LEU A 102 -10.14 15.32 12.96
C LEU A 102 -11.41 15.00 13.79
N GLY A 103 -11.68 13.72 14.07
CA GLY A 103 -12.83 13.30 14.85
C GLY A 103 -12.74 13.69 16.34
N ALA A 104 -11.54 13.59 16.93
CA ALA A 104 -11.28 14.00 18.31
C ALA A 104 -11.47 15.53 18.47
N ASP A 105 -10.94 16.33 17.54
CA ASP A 105 -11.06 17.80 17.59
C ASP A 105 -12.52 18.28 17.45
N LEU A 106 -13.33 17.61 16.63
CA LEU A 106 -14.76 17.91 16.46
C LEU A 106 -15.60 17.51 17.69
N GLY A 107 -15.19 16.48 18.44
CA GLY A 107 -15.88 15.99 19.63
C GLY A 107 -15.54 16.75 20.91
N GLU A 108 -14.32 17.28 21.03
CA GLU A 108 -13.87 18.01 22.22
C GLU A 108 -14.14 19.52 22.15
N GLY A 109 -14.64 20.05 21.02
CA GLY A 109 -14.87 21.49 20.86
C GLY A 109 -13.57 22.31 20.89
N VAL A 110 -12.42 21.66 20.79
CA VAL A 110 -11.11 22.29 20.67
C VAL A 110 -11.03 22.78 19.24
N GLY A 111 -11.50 24.01 19.02
CA GLY A 111 -11.42 24.66 17.72
C GLY A 111 -10.00 24.50 17.17
N ILE A 112 -9.90 24.10 15.91
CA ILE A 112 -8.63 23.99 15.17
C ILE A 112 -8.01 25.39 15.09
N GLY A 113 -7.45 25.85 16.20
CA GLY A 113 -7.16 27.26 16.48
C GLY A 113 -5.71 27.62 16.18
N SER A 114 -4.87 26.63 15.89
CA SER A 114 -3.53 26.91 15.39
C SER A 114 -3.49 26.61 13.89
N LYS A 115 -3.08 27.62 13.12
CA LYS A 115 -2.75 27.49 11.69
C LYS A 115 -1.78 26.32 11.43
N ARG A 116 -0.98 25.93 12.42
CA ARG A 116 -0.08 24.76 12.39
C ARG A 116 -0.85 23.44 12.35
N ALA A 117 -1.84 23.23 13.21
CA ALA A 117 -2.68 22.03 13.18
C ALA A 117 -3.39 21.86 11.83
N MET A 118 -3.96 22.93 11.26
CA MET A 118 -4.54 22.88 9.90
C MET A 118 -3.50 22.57 8.81
N THR A 119 -2.28 23.09 8.94
CA THR A 119 -1.19 22.84 7.97
C THR A 119 -0.71 21.39 8.07
N ASP A 120 -0.60 20.84 9.27
CA ASP A 120 -0.19 19.46 9.51
C ASP A 120 -1.25 18.47 9.02
N LEU A 121 -2.54 18.73 9.27
CA LEU A 121 -3.65 17.94 8.76
C LEU A 121 -3.72 17.97 7.22
N ALA A 122 -3.54 19.15 6.61
CA ALA A 122 -3.47 19.27 5.15
C ALA A 122 -2.27 18.52 4.56
N TYR A 123 -1.12 18.53 5.26
CA TYR A 123 0.05 17.76 4.87
C TYR A 123 -0.17 16.25 4.99
N GLN A 124 -0.77 15.77 6.09
CA GLN A 124 -1.12 14.34 6.24
C GLN A 124 -2.13 13.92 5.16
N LYS A 125 -3.10 14.78 4.83
CA LYS A 125 -4.01 14.57 3.70
C LYS A 125 -3.26 14.37 2.39
N TYR A 126 -2.43 15.34 2.04
CA TYR A 126 -1.59 15.29 0.85
C TYR A 126 -0.70 14.03 0.82
N MET A 127 -0.09 13.66 1.94
CA MET A 127 0.78 12.49 2.01
C MET A 127 0.02 11.19 1.81
N PHE A 128 -1.16 11.00 2.41
CA PHE A 128 -1.93 9.78 2.18
C PHE A 128 -2.38 9.65 0.72
N GLU A 129 -2.87 10.74 0.11
CA GLU A 129 -3.35 10.74 -1.28
C GLU A 129 -2.21 10.41 -2.25
N ASN A 130 -1.03 10.98 -2.02
CA ASN A 130 0.14 10.70 -2.83
C ASN A 130 0.65 9.27 -2.69
N LEU A 131 0.63 8.71 -1.47
CA LEU A 131 1.05 7.34 -1.25
C LEU A 131 0.09 6.36 -1.93
N LEU A 132 -1.22 6.58 -1.84
CA LEU A 132 -2.20 5.71 -2.51
C LEU A 132 -2.16 5.85 -4.04
N LYS A 133 -1.88 7.05 -4.55
CA LYS A 133 -1.61 7.26 -5.98
C LYS A 133 -0.34 6.56 -6.45
N ALA A 134 0.73 6.64 -5.65
CA ALA A 134 1.99 5.96 -5.92
C ALA A 134 1.82 4.43 -5.90
N ALA A 135 1.02 3.92 -4.96
CA ALA A 135 0.67 2.52 -4.86
C ALA A 135 -0.02 2.01 -6.12
N GLU A 136 -1.09 2.69 -6.58
CA GLU A 136 -1.80 2.32 -7.80
C GLU A 136 -0.88 2.33 -9.02
N LYS A 137 -0.04 3.37 -9.16
CA LYS A 137 0.94 3.44 -10.25
C LYS A 137 1.98 2.32 -10.17
N GLY A 138 2.46 1.99 -8.98
CA GLY A 138 3.40 0.89 -8.75
C GLY A 138 2.77 -0.46 -9.12
N MET A 139 1.50 -0.65 -8.76
CA MET A 139 0.73 -1.85 -9.10
C MET A 139 0.53 -1.99 -10.61
N GLN A 140 0.19 -0.91 -11.32
CA GLN A 140 0.10 -0.89 -12.79
C GLN A 140 1.44 -1.24 -13.46
N GLN A 141 2.55 -0.73 -12.92
CA GLN A 141 3.90 -1.06 -13.43
C GLN A 141 4.26 -2.52 -13.20
N ALA A 142 3.82 -3.11 -12.09
CA ALA A 142 3.98 -4.53 -11.83
C ALA A 142 3.08 -5.37 -12.76
N ALA A 143 1.83 -4.95 -12.97
CA ALA A 143 0.87 -5.60 -13.87
C ALA A 143 1.41 -5.73 -15.30
N ALA A 144 2.06 -4.68 -15.83
CA ALA A 144 2.69 -4.71 -17.15
C ALA A 144 3.76 -5.80 -17.31
N TYR A 145 4.33 -6.30 -16.21
CA TYR A 145 5.21 -7.46 -16.25
C TYR A 145 4.42 -8.78 -16.20
N PHE A 146 3.44 -8.90 -15.31
CA PHE A 146 2.67 -10.13 -15.10
C PHE A 146 1.65 -10.44 -16.22
N GLU A 147 1.17 -9.45 -16.95
CA GLU A 147 0.19 -9.62 -18.04
C GLU A 147 0.84 -9.99 -19.39
N VAL A 148 2.17 -9.91 -19.49
CA VAL A 148 2.93 -10.11 -20.75
C VAL A 148 4.03 -11.17 -20.61
N SER A 149 4.13 -11.82 -19.45
CA SER A 149 5.07 -12.92 -19.17
C SER A 149 4.27 -14.21 -18.99
#